data_AF-Q1NGT2-F1
#
_entry.id   AF-Q1NGT2-F1
#
_cell.length_a   1.000
_cell.length_b   1.000
_cell.length_c   1.000
_cell.angle_alpha   90.00
_cell.angle_beta   90.00
_cell.angle_gamma   90.00
#
_symmetry.space_group_name_H-M   'P 1'
#
loop_
_entity.id
_entity.type
_entity.pdbx_description
1 polymer ?
#
loop_
_entity_poly.entity_id
_entity_poly.type
_entity_poly.pdbx_seq_one_letter_code
_entity_poly.pdbx_strand_id
1 'polypeptide(L)'
;MSKPSIDQNQPRFEFEPDPALEAFIERRAAAKAEAQALYWRFRLITIETMMLGLLVGAAGLALHQPPFLVFRAAVMVAAGCFASGILLIGLTGAIDKGIMRLRAWWRAR
;
A
#
# COMPACT_ATOMS: atom_id res chain seq x y z
N MET A 1 -30.31 -36.57 -6.30
CA MET A 1 -29.23 -35.64 -5.94
C MET A 1 -27.97 -36.48 -5.68
N SER A 2 -27.10 -36.67 -6.68
CA SER A 2 -25.86 -37.46 -6.52
C SER A 2 -24.75 -36.60 -5.93
N LYS A 3 -24.17 -37.02 -4.81
CA LYS A 3 -23.02 -36.39 -4.16
C LYS A 3 -21.79 -36.58 -5.06
N PRO A 4 -20.99 -35.54 -5.36
CA PRO A 4 -19.81 -35.71 -6.19
C PRO A 4 -18.83 -36.65 -5.48
N SER A 5 -18.57 -37.81 -6.09
CA SER A 5 -17.53 -38.74 -5.65
C SER A 5 -16.18 -38.07 -5.88
N ILE A 6 -15.48 -37.74 -4.80
CA ILE A 6 -14.09 -37.29 -4.87
C ILE A 6 -13.30 -38.45 -5.47
N ASP A 7 -12.81 -38.26 -6.68
CA ASP A 7 -11.97 -39.21 -7.42
C ASP A 7 -10.68 -39.44 -6.62
N GLN A 8 -10.55 -40.64 -6.05
CA GLN A 8 -9.39 -41.04 -5.22
C GLN A 8 -8.10 -41.16 -6.03
N ASN A 9 -8.18 -41.03 -7.37
CA ASN A 9 -7.03 -41.08 -8.27
C ASN A 9 -6.43 -39.70 -8.56
N GLN A 10 -6.92 -38.64 -7.90
CA GLN A 10 -6.24 -37.36 -7.91
C GLN A 10 -4.94 -37.49 -7.11
N PRO A 11 -3.75 -37.24 -7.70
CA PRO A 11 -2.50 -37.31 -6.96
C PRO A 11 -2.59 -36.36 -5.76
N ARG A 12 -2.69 -36.93 -4.56
CA ARG A 12 -2.51 -36.20 -3.32
C ARG A 12 -1.08 -35.68 -3.36
N PHE A 13 -0.92 -34.41 -3.66
CA PHE A 13 0.31 -33.70 -3.35
C PHE A 13 0.39 -33.64 -1.82
N GLU A 14 0.88 -34.72 -1.20
CA GLU A 14 1.37 -34.70 0.16
C GLU A 14 2.66 -33.88 0.11
N PHE A 15 2.49 -32.55 0.18
CA PHE A 15 3.60 -31.65 0.47
C PHE A 15 4.09 -32.02 1.85
N GLU A 16 5.14 -32.83 1.92
CA GLU A 16 5.88 -33.00 3.17
C GLU A 16 6.29 -31.59 3.64
N PRO A 17 6.03 -31.21 4.90
CA PRO A 17 6.31 -29.86 5.38
C PRO A 17 7.83 -29.68 5.46
N ASP A 18 8.44 -29.31 4.34
CA ASP A 18 9.84 -28.91 4.30
C ASP A 18 9.94 -27.49 4.88
N PRO A 19 10.54 -27.32 6.08
CA PRO A 19 10.65 -26.01 6.72
C PRO A 19 11.48 -25.02 5.88
N ALA A 20 12.36 -25.50 5.00
CA ALA A 20 13.11 -24.63 4.09
C ALA A 20 12.21 -24.09 2.96
N LEU A 21 11.29 -24.91 2.45
CA LEU A 21 10.31 -24.52 1.44
C LEU A 21 9.29 -23.53 2.00
N GLU A 22 8.75 -23.79 3.20
CA GLU A 22 7.81 -22.88 3.87
C GLU A 22 8.46 -21.51 4.13
N ALA A 23 9.68 -21.49 4.67
CA ALA A 23 10.42 -20.24 4.89
C ALA A 23 10.69 -19.47 3.59
N PHE A 24 10.89 -20.17 2.47
CA PHE A 24 11.04 -19.53 1.15
C PHE A 24 9.72 -18.92 0.66
N ILE A 25 8.61 -19.64 0.82
CA ILE A 25 7.27 -19.16 0.44
C ILE A 25 6.89 -17.94 1.29
N GLU A 26 7.10 -17.97 2.60
CA GLU A 26 6.81 -16.87 3.52
C GLU A 26 7.57 -15.60 3.14
N ARG A 27 8.87 -15.70 2.82
CA ARG A 27 9.67 -14.55 2.39
C ARG A 27 9.13 -13.93 1.09
N ARG A 28 8.71 -14.76 0.15
CA ARG A 28 8.15 -14.29 -1.13
C ARG A 28 6.74 -13.71 -0.94
N ALA A 29 5.94 -14.31 -0.07
CA ALA A 29 4.61 -13.82 0.29
C ALA A 29 4.71 -12.46 0.99
N ALA A 30 5.64 -12.30 1.93
CA ALA A 30 5.92 -11.03 2.61
C ALA A 30 6.34 -9.95 1.62
N ALA A 31 7.29 -10.23 0.72
CA ALA A 31 7.72 -9.27 -0.30
C ALA A 31 6.58 -8.84 -1.25
N LYS A 32 5.69 -9.77 -1.62
CA LYS A 32 4.51 -9.44 -2.43
C LYS A 32 3.48 -8.63 -1.64
N ALA A 33 3.25 -8.98 -0.37
CA ALA A 33 2.34 -8.26 0.51
C ALA A 33 2.79 -6.81 0.72
N GLU A 34 4.08 -6.58 0.93
CA GLU A 34 4.67 -5.23 1.02
C GLU A 34 4.45 -4.42 -0.25
N ALA A 35 4.77 -4.99 -1.42
CA ALA A 35 4.57 -4.32 -2.71
C ALA A 35 3.10 -3.96 -2.97
N GLN A 36 2.19 -4.89 -2.66
CA GLN A 36 0.75 -4.67 -2.81
C GLN A 36 0.25 -3.60 -1.83
N ALA A 37 0.73 -3.61 -0.59
CA ALA A 37 0.33 -2.64 0.42
C ALA A 37 0.83 -1.22 0.08
N LEU A 38 1.97 -1.06 -0.59
CA LEU A 38 2.41 0.23 -1.15
C LEU A 38 1.45 0.73 -2.23
N TYR A 39 1.05 -0.15 -3.15
CA TYR A 39 0.13 0.20 -4.22
C TYR A 39 -1.25 0.64 -3.70
N TRP A 40 -1.79 -0.07 -2.71
CA TRP A 40 -3.07 0.30 -2.08
C TRP A 40 -2.99 1.64 -1.37
N ARG A 41 -1.92 1.90 -0.60
CA ARG A 41 -1.70 3.19 0.07
C ARG A 41 -1.56 4.33 -0.93
N PHE A 42 -0.80 4.12 -2.00
CA PHE A 42 -0.62 5.11 -3.08
C PHE A 42 -1.95 5.45 -3.77
N ARG A 43 -2.77 4.44 -4.08
CA ARG A 43 -4.12 4.63 -4.65
C ARG A 43 -5.00 5.46 -3.71
N LEU A 44 -5.01 5.15 -2.42
CA LEU A 44 -5.83 5.85 -1.43
C LEU A 44 -5.47 7.34 -1.35
N ILE A 45 -4.17 7.65 -1.21
CA ILE A 45 -3.65 9.02 -1.15
C ILE A 45 -3.94 9.80 -2.43
N THR A 46 -3.84 9.16 -3.59
CA THR A 46 -4.14 9.79 -4.88
C THR A 46 -5.62 10.18 -4.95
N ILE A 47 -6.53 9.26 -4.57
CA ILE A 47 -7.97 9.51 -4.57
C ILE A 47 -8.33 10.63 -3.58
N GLU A 48 -7.78 10.58 -2.37
CA GLU A 48 -8.01 11.60 -1.34
C GLU A 48 -7.52 12.99 -1.79
N THR A 49 -6.34 13.05 -2.40
CA THR A 49 -5.79 14.30 -2.95
C THR A 49 -6.68 14.84 -4.07
N MET A 50 -7.11 13.99 -5.00
CA MET A 50 -8.02 14.41 -6.07
C MET A 50 -9.37 14.89 -5.51
N MET A 51 -9.91 14.18 -4.51
CA MET A 51 -11.17 14.55 -3.86
C MET A 51 -11.07 15.92 -3.19
N LEU A 52 -10.02 16.14 -2.38
CA LEU A 52 -9.80 17.43 -1.71
C LEU A 52 -9.54 18.56 -2.70
N GLY A 53 -8.71 18.34 -3.73
CA GLY A 53 -8.45 19.33 -4.78
C GLY A 53 -9.71 19.73 -5.54
N LEU A 54 -10.57 18.76 -5.88
CA LEU A 54 -11.86 19.01 -6.53
C LEU A 54 -12.82 19.75 -5.61
N LEU A 55 -12.91 19.37 -4.33
CA LEU A 55 -13.76 20.04 -3.34
C LEU A 55 -13.33 21.50 -3.13
N VAL A 56 -12.02 21.76 -3.00
CA VAL A 56 -11.48 23.12 -2.87
C VAL A 56 -11.77 23.94 -4.12
N GLY A 57 -11.62 23.35 -5.31
CA GLY A 57 -11.96 23.99 -6.58
C GLY A 57 -13.45 24.33 -6.68
N ALA A 58 -14.32 23.36 -6.40
CA ALA A 58 -15.77 23.53 -6.42
C ALA A 58 -16.24 24.58 -5.40
N ALA A 59 -15.67 24.56 -4.18
CA ALA A 59 -15.97 25.55 -3.15
C ALA A 59 -15.56 26.97 -3.61
N GLY A 60 -14.38 27.15 -4.19
CA GLY A 60 -13.95 28.46 -4.66
C GLY A 60 -14.79 29.01 -5.82
N LEU A 61 -15.26 28.14 -6.72
CA LEU A 61 -16.22 28.52 -7.76
C LEU A 61 -17.58 28.90 -7.16
N ALA A 62 -18.07 28.14 -6.17
CA ALA A 62 -19.32 28.44 -5.47
C ALA A 62 -19.26 29.77 -4.71
N LEU A 63 -18.09 30.17 -4.22
CA LEU A 63 -17.86 31.46 -3.54
C LEU A 63 -17.62 32.64 -4.51
N HIS A 64 -17.78 32.45 -5.84
CA HIS A 64 -17.51 33.47 -6.87
C HIS A 64 -16.10 34.09 -6.77
N GLN A 65 -15.14 33.34 -6.20
CA GLN A 65 -13.77 33.81 -6.08
C GLN A 65 -13.08 33.79 -7.46
N PRO A 66 -12.12 34.68 -7.71
CA PRO A 66 -11.38 34.71 -8.96
C PRO A 66 -10.79 33.32 -9.25
N PRO A 67 -11.14 32.69 -10.40
CA PRO A 67 -10.88 31.28 -10.65
C PRO A 67 -9.39 30.95 -10.64
N PHE A 68 -8.53 31.92 -10.98
CA PHE A 68 -7.08 31.77 -10.92
C PHE A 68 -6.54 31.60 -9.49
N LEU A 69 -7.11 32.33 -8.52
CA LEU A 69 -6.73 32.26 -7.10
C LEU A 69 -7.18 30.94 -6.48
N VAL A 70 -8.40 30.51 -6.82
CA VAL A 70 -8.98 29.22 -6.41
C VAL A 70 -8.16 28.07 -6.97
N PHE A 71 -7.84 28.11 -8.27
CA PHE A 71 -7.03 27.08 -8.92
C PHE A 71 -5.65 26.97 -8.27
N ARG A 72 -4.99 28.10 -8.00
CA ARG A 72 -3.69 28.11 -7.31
C ARG A 72 -3.78 27.50 -5.90
N ALA A 73 -4.83 27.84 -5.15
CA ALA A 73 -5.05 27.29 -3.81
C ALA A 73 -5.32 25.78 -3.86
N ALA A 74 -6.18 25.32 -4.78
CA ALA A 74 -6.47 23.91 -4.98
C ALA A 74 -5.20 23.11 -5.36
N VAL A 75 -4.37 23.64 -6.26
CA VAL A 75 -3.10 23.01 -6.65
C VAL A 75 -2.10 22.97 -5.50
N MET A 76 -1.95 24.05 -4.72
CA MET A 76 -1.06 24.09 -3.55
C MET A 76 -1.49 23.07 -2.48
N VAL A 77 -2.80 23.00 -2.19
CA VAL A 77 -3.35 22.04 -1.22
C VAL A 77 -3.18 20.61 -1.71
N ALA A 78 -3.49 20.34 -2.99
CA ALA A 78 -3.31 19.02 -3.59
C ALA A 78 -1.83 18.60 -3.57
N ALA A 79 -0.91 19.50 -3.94
CA ALA A 79 0.51 19.22 -3.91
C ALA A 79 1.02 18.95 -2.49
N GLY A 80 0.59 19.74 -1.50
CA GLY A 80 0.98 19.56 -0.10
C GLY A 80 0.47 18.24 0.49
N CYS A 81 -0.80 17.91 0.24
CA CYS A 81 -1.41 16.67 0.71
C CYS A 81 -0.81 15.44 0.02
N PHE A 82 -0.50 15.54 -1.28
CA PHE A 82 0.18 14.47 -2.01
C PHE A 82 1.61 14.27 -1.49
N ALA A 83 2.38 15.35 -1.33
CA ALA A 83 3.75 15.28 -0.85
C ALA A 83 3.83 14.66 0.56
N SER A 84 2.93 15.04 1.47
CA SER A 84 2.88 14.44 2.81
C SER A 84 2.49 12.97 2.76
N GLY A 85 1.54 12.58 1.90
CA GLY A 85 1.16 11.18 1.68
C GLY A 85 2.32 10.32 1.16
N ILE A 86 3.06 10.80 0.16
CA ILE A 86 4.25 10.11 -0.37
C ILE A 86 5.35 10.02 0.68
N LEU A 87 5.58 11.08 1.45
CA LEU A 87 6.56 11.10 2.53
C LEU A 87 6.23 10.03 3.59
N LEU A 88 4.96 9.88 3.99
CA LEU A 88 4.52 8.87 4.96
C LEU A 88 4.71 7.44 4.44
N ILE A 89 4.39 7.19 3.17
CA ILE A 89 4.63 5.89 2.53
C ILE A 89 6.13 5.57 2.53
N GLY A 90 6.97 6.53 2.11
CA GLY A 90 8.42 6.38 2.09
C GLY A 90 9.01 6.13 3.47
N LEU A 91 8.53 6.86 4.49
CA LEU A 91 8.99 6.74 5.87
C LEU A 91 8.62 5.38 6.47
N THR A 92 7.44 4.85 6.15
CA THR A 92 7.01 3.52 6.60
C THR A 92 8.00 2.45 6.11
N GLY A 93 8.32 2.46 4.80
CA GLY A 93 9.30 1.52 4.25
C GLY A 93 10.74 1.72 4.76
N ALA A 94 11.11 2.96 5.11
CA ALA A 94 12.40 3.26 5.70
C ALA A 94 12.52 2.75 7.14
N ILE A 95 11.44 2.89 7.94
CA ILE A 95 11.36 2.40 9.31
C ILE A 95 11.45 0.87 9.33
N ASP A 96 10.74 0.16 8.45
CA ASP A 96 10.80 -1.30 8.37
C ASP A 96 12.23 -1.81 8.13
N LYS A 97 12.94 -1.19 7.18
CA LYS A 97 14.36 -1.49 6.92
C LYS A 97 15.27 -1.11 8.09
N GLY A 98 15.00 0.02 8.74
CA GLY A 98 15.74 0.51 9.89
C GLY A 98 15.64 -0.42 11.09
N ILE A 99 14.43 -0.89 11.41
CA ILE A 99 14.16 -1.84 12.49
C ILE A 99 14.85 -3.19 12.21
N MET A 100 14.79 -3.70 10.97
CA MET A 100 15.52 -4.93 10.61
C MET A 100 17.02 -4.81 10.86
N ARG A 101 17.62 -3.68 10.47
CA ARG A 101 19.06 -3.40 10.63
C ARG A 101 19.44 -3.24 12.11
N LEU A 102 18.62 -2.54 12.87
CA LEU A 102 18.79 -2.37 14.32
C LEU A 102 18.70 -3.72 15.04
N ARG A 103 17.72 -4.55 14.69
CA ARG A 103 17.52 -5.88 15.29
C ARG A 103 18.62 -6.87 14.92
N ALA A 104 19.26 -6.71 13.75
CA ALA A 104 20.46 -7.45 13.38
C ALA A 104 21.66 -7.02 14.24
N TRP A 105 21.85 -5.72 14.45
CA TRP A 105 22.91 -5.20 15.32
C TRP A 105 22.73 -5.63 16.78
N TRP A 106 21.51 -5.58 17.30
CA TRP A 106 21.17 -6.02 18.67
C TRP A 106 21.38 -7.52 18.90
N ARG A 107 21.21 -8.38 17.89
CA ARG A 107 21.48 -9.82 18.01
C ARG A 107 22.96 -10.18 17.87
N ALA A 108 23.76 -9.27 17.32
CA ALA A 108 25.20 -9.45 17.16
C ALA A 108 26.00 -8.97 18.39
N ARG A 109 25.33 -8.41 19.40
CA ARG A 109 25.89 -7.93 20.66
C ARG A 109 25.39 -8.79 21.81
#